data_AF-A0A3D8TZM1-F1
#
_entry.id   AF-A0A3D8TZM1-F1
#
_cell.length_a   1.000
_cell.length_b   1.000
_cell.length_c   1.000
_cell.angle_alpha   90.00
_cell.angle_beta   90.00
_cell.angle_gamma   90.00
#
_symmetry.space_group_name_H-M   'P 1'
#
loop_
_entity.id
_entity.type
_entity.pdbx_description
1 polymer ?
#
loop_
_entity_poly.entity_id
_entity_poly.type
_entity_poly.pdbx_seq_one_letter_code
_entity_poly.pdbx_strand_id
1 'polypeptide(L)'
;MAHDIIPQLTQWEYDHSLGHLAVWWIETFTLIGRGDGIGLPMHFDLDEYQFMVGAYALKRNGKRKFNRLFLSRAKGRDKSGKAAGVGMFEGFGPCRFDHWAREGETYTFMGETYEYREGEPVGKPVTQPEVVCLANSEQQAGNVFESIYYNCDSGPLSDWKGMGMDVGTTRIMLPEGGIIMPITSGASSQDGKLTTCGLADETHLMVQPKLWNVYKTVARNLGKRAGTAGTFMMETSTMYRPGEGSIAEASYKYAWDVAAGRIKHRAGIYFDHVYATLDVEDFSDEKKMTKALEIAYGQSLKSPDGKDHIILKDGTDVPIENKTGLSADGRYSLTDGELGPSKDGWLTLDGQLDQIYQPDTDPADSIRYFLNNLSSVQNAWLRESDIQWQILVVVATPEV
;
A
#
# COMPACT_ATOMS: atom_id res chain seq x y z
N MET A 1 10.12 0.38 16.22
CA MET A 1 9.57 1.46 15.40
C MET A 1 8.12 1.13 15.16
N ALA A 2 7.25 2.12 14.99
CA ALA A 2 5.83 1.90 14.74
C ALA A 2 5.56 1.62 13.25
N HIS A 3 6.45 0.81 12.66
CA HIS A 3 6.48 0.45 11.25
C HIS A 3 7.02 -0.98 11.10
N ASP A 4 6.12 -1.91 10.84
CA ASP A 4 6.43 -3.31 10.61
C ASP A 4 6.61 -3.57 9.10
N ILE A 5 7.81 -4.01 8.71
CA ILE A 5 8.12 -4.44 7.34
C ILE A 5 8.55 -5.91 7.37
N ILE A 6 7.83 -6.75 6.61
CA ILE A 6 8.07 -8.20 6.53
C ILE A 6 8.09 -8.68 5.07
N PRO A 7 9.17 -9.32 4.61
CA PRO A 7 10.49 -9.36 5.23
C PRO A 7 11.21 -8.01 5.06
N GLN A 8 12.19 -7.77 5.93
CA GLN A 8 13.17 -6.71 5.71
C GLN A 8 13.93 -6.97 4.40
N LEU A 9 14.20 -5.90 3.65
CA LEU A 9 14.96 -5.98 2.40
C LEU A 9 16.43 -5.68 2.64
N THR A 10 17.27 -6.29 1.82
CA THR A 10 18.68 -5.91 1.80
C THR A 10 18.86 -4.60 1.04
N GLN A 11 19.97 -3.88 1.29
CA GLN A 11 20.28 -2.66 0.53
C GLN A 11 20.29 -2.91 -0.97
N TRP A 12 20.86 -4.04 -1.42
CA TRP A 12 20.85 -4.41 -2.83
C TRP A 12 19.44 -4.51 -3.41
N GLU A 13 18.47 -5.00 -2.64
CA GLU A 13 17.07 -5.13 -3.10
C GLU A 13 16.35 -3.79 -3.12
N TYR A 14 16.68 -2.86 -2.22
CA TYR A 14 16.22 -1.48 -2.30
C TYR A 14 16.77 -0.81 -3.56
N ASP A 15 18.09 -0.91 -3.80
CA ASP A 15 18.74 -0.26 -4.94
C ASP A 15 18.36 -0.86 -6.30
N HIS A 16 17.97 -2.14 -6.34
CA HIS A 16 17.66 -2.89 -7.58
C HIS A 16 16.17 -3.27 -7.65
N SER A 17 15.32 -2.26 -7.53
CA SER A 17 13.87 -2.38 -7.62
C SER A 17 13.31 -1.59 -8.80
N LEU A 18 12.30 -2.13 -9.47
CA LEU A 18 11.50 -1.36 -10.44
C LEU A 18 10.60 -0.32 -9.75
N GLY A 19 10.56 -0.28 -8.42
CA GLY A 19 9.73 0.65 -7.66
C GLY A 19 10.15 2.10 -7.81
N HIS A 20 11.42 2.38 -8.10
CA HIS A 20 11.90 3.74 -8.41
C HIS A 20 11.24 4.28 -9.67
N LEU A 21 11.30 3.51 -10.75
CA LEU A 21 10.61 3.79 -12.00
C LEU A 21 9.09 3.83 -11.82
N ALA A 22 8.53 2.93 -11.02
CA ALA A 22 7.09 2.89 -10.75
C ALA A 22 6.60 4.16 -10.07
N VAL A 23 7.30 4.64 -9.03
CA VAL A 23 6.94 5.90 -8.35
C VAL A 23 7.03 7.05 -9.34
N TRP A 24 8.16 7.22 -10.04
CA TRP A 24 8.30 8.30 -11.03
C TRP A 24 7.18 8.26 -12.07
N TRP A 25 6.85 7.08 -12.61
CA TRP A 25 5.81 6.93 -13.61
C TRP A 25 4.44 7.33 -13.06
N ILE A 26 4.10 6.85 -11.86
CA ILE A 26 2.79 7.14 -11.25
C ILE A 26 2.66 8.63 -10.92
N GLU A 27 3.67 9.24 -10.31
CA GLU A 27 3.64 10.68 -9.98
C GLU A 27 3.61 11.59 -11.21
N THR A 28 4.18 11.13 -12.33
CA THR A 28 4.25 11.92 -13.58
C THR A 28 2.95 11.82 -14.40
N PHE A 29 2.35 10.63 -14.49
CA PHE A 29 1.26 10.36 -15.45
C PHE A 29 -0.09 10.08 -14.82
N THR A 30 -0.22 10.22 -13.50
CA THR A 30 -1.48 9.97 -12.81
C THR A 30 -1.84 11.09 -11.85
N LEU A 31 -3.15 11.29 -11.71
CA LEU A 31 -3.75 12.25 -10.82
C LEU A 31 -4.62 11.53 -9.78
N ILE A 32 -4.91 12.21 -8.69
CA ILE A 32 -5.95 11.79 -7.75
C ILE A 32 -7.28 11.80 -8.51
N GLY A 33 -7.96 10.65 -8.55
CA GLY A 33 -9.19 10.47 -9.32
C GLY A 33 -10.48 10.53 -8.51
N ARG A 34 -10.41 10.80 -7.19
CA ARG A 34 -11.57 10.74 -6.28
C ARG A 34 -11.50 11.78 -5.16
N GLY A 35 -12.68 12.12 -4.63
CA GLY A 35 -12.83 13.07 -3.53
C GLY A 35 -12.50 14.51 -3.92
N ASP A 36 -12.26 15.36 -2.92
CA ASP A 36 -11.97 16.79 -3.13
C ASP A 36 -10.58 17.03 -3.77
N GLY A 37 -9.72 16.01 -3.79
CA GLY A 37 -8.41 16.05 -4.43
C GLY A 37 -8.43 15.77 -5.93
N ILE A 38 -9.59 15.57 -6.57
CA ILE A 38 -9.67 15.24 -8.00
C ILE A 38 -8.84 16.22 -8.85
N GLY A 39 -7.97 15.66 -9.69
CA GLY A 39 -7.12 16.41 -10.62
C GLY A 39 -5.82 16.94 -10.01
N LEU A 40 -5.60 16.77 -8.70
CA LEU A 40 -4.30 17.06 -8.09
C LEU A 40 -3.28 15.95 -8.41
N PRO A 41 -1.98 16.27 -8.47
CA PRO A 41 -0.94 15.26 -8.66
C PRO A 41 -0.94 14.20 -7.55
N MET A 42 -0.62 12.96 -7.93
CA MET A 42 -0.36 11.90 -6.96
C MET A 42 1.09 12.01 -6.47
N HIS A 43 1.31 11.95 -5.16
CA HIS A 43 2.65 12.00 -4.54
C HIS A 43 2.79 10.91 -3.49
N PHE A 44 3.87 10.13 -3.55
CA PHE A 44 4.24 9.14 -2.54
C PHE A 44 5.10 9.80 -1.46
N ASP A 45 4.63 9.71 -0.21
CA ASP A 45 5.49 10.06 0.92
C ASP A 45 6.55 8.97 1.18
N LEU A 46 7.47 9.19 2.11
CA LEU A 46 8.67 8.35 2.22
C LEU A 46 8.35 6.88 2.59
N ASP A 47 7.38 6.63 3.47
CA ASP A 47 7.00 5.26 3.83
C ASP A 47 6.19 4.59 2.71
N GLU A 48 5.37 5.32 1.96
CA GLU A 48 4.74 4.79 0.75
C GLU A 48 5.74 4.53 -0.38
N TYR A 49 6.75 5.39 -0.54
CA TYR A 49 7.86 5.19 -1.47
C TYR A 49 8.63 3.92 -1.12
N GLN A 50 8.98 3.73 0.16
CA GLN A 50 9.62 2.52 0.64
C GLN A 50 8.77 1.27 0.36
N PHE A 51 7.45 1.37 0.54
CA PHE A 51 6.53 0.30 0.16
C PHE A 51 6.62 -0.03 -1.34
N MET A 52 6.58 0.98 -2.21
CA MET A 52 6.65 0.79 -3.67
C MET A 52 7.98 0.17 -4.11
N VAL A 53 9.10 0.62 -3.54
CA VAL A 53 10.41 0.01 -3.77
C VAL A 53 10.40 -1.46 -3.33
N GLY A 54 9.82 -1.77 -2.18
CA GLY A 54 9.73 -3.17 -1.75
C GLY A 54 8.78 -4.03 -2.58
N ALA A 55 7.64 -3.48 -2.99
CA ALA A 55 6.62 -4.14 -3.81
C ALA A 55 7.17 -4.64 -5.17
N TYR A 56 8.09 -3.86 -5.74
CA TYR A 56 8.73 -4.14 -7.03
C TYR A 56 10.17 -4.66 -6.91
N ALA A 57 10.59 -5.03 -5.70
CA ALA A 57 11.91 -5.60 -5.46
C ALA A 57 12.11 -6.88 -6.29
N LEU A 58 13.32 -7.01 -6.84
CA LEU A 58 13.70 -8.10 -7.72
C LEU A 58 14.62 -9.10 -7.01
N LYS A 59 14.61 -10.32 -7.52
CA LYS A 59 15.70 -11.29 -7.30
C LYS A 59 16.83 -10.95 -8.27
N ARG A 60 18.04 -11.41 -7.98
CA ARG A 60 19.22 -11.25 -8.86
C ARG A 60 19.02 -11.73 -10.30
N ASN A 61 18.07 -12.63 -10.54
CA ASN A 61 17.73 -13.12 -11.87
C ASN A 61 16.60 -12.32 -12.55
N GLY A 62 16.26 -11.14 -12.04
CA GLY A 62 15.23 -10.25 -12.60
C GLY A 62 13.79 -10.65 -12.28
N LYS A 63 13.55 -11.81 -11.66
CA LYS A 63 12.19 -12.18 -11.26
C LYS A 63 11.75 -11.35 -10.05
N ARG A 64 10.50 -10.90 -10.04
CA ARG A 64 9.91 -10.26 -8.87
C ARG A 64 10.08 -11.13 -7.62
N LYS A 65 10.40 -10.49 -6.49
CA LYS A 65 10.62 -11.17 -5.22
C LYS A 65 9.32 -11.64 -4.58
N PHE A 66 8.28 -10.81 -4.65
CA PHE A 66 7.00 -11.01 -3.99
C PHE A 66 5.85 -11.22 -4.99
N ASN A 67 4.85 -11.97 -4.57
CA ASN A 67 3.61 -12.19 -5.30
C ASN A 67 2.35 -11.84 -4.47
N ARG A 68 2.54 -11.41 -3.22
CA ARG A 68 1.53 -10.84 -2.34
C ARG A 68 2.09 -9.57 -1.73
N LEU A 69 1.32 -8.50 -1.76
CA LEU A 69 1.68 -7.21 -1.18
C LEU A 69 0.57 -6.80 -0.21
N PHE A 70 0.94 -6.25 0.93
CA PHE A 70 -0.01 -5.76 1.93
C PHE A 70 0.42 -4.38 2.39
N LEU A 71 -0.32 -3.35 1.96
CA LEU A 71 -0.14 -1.97 2.38
C LEU A 71 -1.15 -1.65 3.48
N SER A 72 -0.67 -1.44 4.70
CA SER A 72 -1.50 -1.03 5.82
C SER A 72 -1.15 0.36 6.32
N ARG A 73 -2.14 1.25 6.27
CA ARG A 73 -2.06 2.65 6.70
C ARG A 73 -3.34 3.08 7.38
N ALA A 74 -3.27 4.09 8.24
CA ALA A 74 -4.43 4.70 8.88
C ALA A 74 -5.48 5.17 7.85
N LYS A 75 -6.72 5.32 8.31
CA LYS A 75 -7.84 5.74 7.48
C LYS A 75 -7.63 7.18 7.00
N GLY A 76 -7.78 7.41 5.69
CA GLY A 76 -7.59 8.73 5.08
C GLY A 76 -6.24 8.95 4.39
N ARG A 77 -5.27 8.02 4.45
CA ARG A 77 -3.99 8.11 3.72
C ARG A 77 -4.04 7.67 2.25
N ASP A 78 -5.14 7.91 1.54
CA ASP A 78 -5.31 7.62 0.10
C ASP A 78 -4.81 6.23 -0.42
N LYS A 79 -4.89 5.17 0.40
CA LYS A 79 -4.42 3.82 0.01
C LYS A 79 -5.02 3.33 -1.32
N SER A 80 -6.31 3.56 -1.53
CA SER A 80 -7.00 3.17 -2.75
C SER A 80 -6.49 3.93 -3.98
N GLY A 81 -6.10 5.20 -3.83
CA GLY A 81 -5.42 5.97 -4.87
C GLY A 81 -4.06 5.36 -5.22
N LYS A 82 -3.27 4.96 -4.22
CA LYS A 82 -1.98 4.26 -4.46
C LYS A 82 -2.16 2.93 -5.18
N ALA A 83 -3.17 2.15 -4.80
CA ALA A 83 -3.52 0.93 -5.54
C ALA A 83 -3.96 1.24 -6.98
N ALA A 84 -4.67 2.34 -7.23
CA ALA A 84 -5.03 2.77 -8.58
C ALA A 84 -3.79 3.14 -9.41
N GLY A 85 -2.83 3.86 -8.82
CA GLY A 85 -1.51 4.12 -9.41
C GLY A 85 -0.79 2.85 -9.82
N VAL A 86 -0.73 1.85 -8.91
CA VAL A 86 -0.20 0.52 -9.21
C VAL A 86 -0.96 -0.15 -10.37
N GLY A 87 -2.28 -0.06 -10.39
CA GLY A 87 -3.10 -0.62 -11.47
C GLY A 87 -2.81 0.01 -12.84
N MET A 88 -2.62 1.33 -12.88
CA MET A 88 -2.25 2.05 -14.10
C MET A 88 -0.82 1.71 -14.53
N PHE A 89 0.15 1.65 -13.61
CA PHE A 89 1.52 1.24 -13.95
C PHE A 89 1.58 -0.21 -14.45
N GLU A 90 0.78 -1.12 -13.88
CA GLU A 90 0.69 -2.51 -14.34
C GLU A 90 -0.04 -2.66 -15.69
N GLY A 91 -0.88 -1.69 -16.07
CA GLY A 91 -1.59 -1.65 -17.35
C GLY A 91 -0.80 -0.99 -18.47
N PHE A 92 -0.17 0.16 -18.20
CA PHE A 92 0.48 1.01 -19.22
C PHE A 92 2.00 1.05 -19.09
N GLY A 93 2.51 0.87 -17.87
CA GLY A 93 3.91 1.11 -17.54
C GLY A 93 4.83 -0.11 -17.74
N PRO A 94 6.15 0.12 -17.74
CA PRO A 94 7.19 -0.88 -17.91
C PRO A 94 7.41 -1.70 -16.62
N CYS A 95 6.40 -2.42 -16.17
CA CYS A 95 6.34 -3.01 -14.83
C CYS A 95 7.01 -4.40 -14.68
N ARG A 96 7.76 -4.89 -15.68
CA ARG A 96 8.47 -6.19 -15.63
C ARG A 96 9.94 -6.02 -15.95
N PHE A 97 10.80 -6.78 -15.28
CA PHE A 97 12.23 -6.74 -15.58
C PHE A 97 12.51 -7.19 -17.01
N ASP A 98 13.32 -6.41 -17.71
CA ASP A 98 13.88 -6.77 -19.00
C ASP A 98 15.38 -7.07 -18.88
N HIS A 99 16.15 -6.07 -18.44
CA HIS A 99 17.59 -6.17 -18.29
C HIS A 99 18.12 -5.11 -17.30
N TRP A 100 19.42 -5.08 -17.07
CA TRP A 100 20.09 -4.08 -16.23
C TRP A 100 20.58 -2.92 -17.10
N ALA A 101 20.28 -1.69 -16.69
CA ALA A 101 20.53 -0.48 -17.45
C ALA A 101 22.02 -0.30 -17.75
N ARG A 102 22.30 0.16 -18.97
CA ARG A 102 23.63 0.66 -19.37
C ARG A 102 23.73 2.16 -19.10
N GLU A 103 24.95 2.67 -19.07
CA GLU A 103 25.18 4.12 -18.95
C GLU A 103 24.41 4.90 -20.03
N GLY A 104 23.67 5.93 -19.62
CA GLY A 104 22.90 6.81 -20.51
C GLY A 104 21.59 6.21 -21.03
N GLU A 105 21.18 5.05 -20.54
CA GLU A 105 19.90 4.45 -20.92
C GLU A 105 18.72 5.23 -20.34
N THR A 106 17.65 5.36 -21.12
CA THR A 106 16.47 6.14 -20.74
C THR A 106 15.17 5.43 -21.08
N TYR A 107 14.09 5.84 -20.41
CA TYR A 107 12.73 5.44 -20.74
C TYR A 107 11.88 6.69 -20.95
N THR A 108 11.21 6.78 -22.10
CA THR A 108 10.34 7.92 -22.42
C THR A 108 8.90 7.45 -22.54
N PHE A 109 7.99 8.16 -21.87
CA PHE A 109 6.56 7.92 -21.95
C PHE A 109 5.82 9.26 -21.98
N MET A 110 4.89 9.41 -22.92
CA MET A 110 4.09 10.65 -23.08
C MET A 110 4.92 11.95 -23.07
N GLY A 111 6.14 11.91 -23.63
CA GLY A 111 7.03 13.07 -23.73
C GLY A 111 7.97 13.29 -22.53
N GLU A 112 7.73 12.63 -21.40
CA GLU A 112 8.58 12.72 -20.21
C GLU A 112 9.59 11.58 -20.18
N THR A 113 10.80 11.85 -19.69
CA THR A 113 11.94 10.92 -19.74
C THR A 113 12.49 10.61 -18.35
N TYR A 114 12.62 9.32 -18.06
CA TYR A 114 13.35 8.78 -16.93
C TYR A 114 14.77 8.41 -17.36
N GLU A 115 15.77 8.88 -16.62
CA GLU A 115 17.16 8.49 -16.81
C GLU A 115 17.53 7.40 -15.80
N TYR A 116 17.95 6.24 -16.31
CA TYR A 116 18.37 5.14 -15.44
C TYR A 116 19.78 5.39 -14.91
N ARG A 117 20.02 4.94 -13.67
CA ARG A 117 21.39 4.75 -13.17
C ARG A 117 21.97 3.48 -13.78
N GLU A 118 23.28 3.46 -14.04
CA GLU A 118 23.95 2.22 -14.50
C GLU A 118 23.69 1.08 -13.49
N GLY A 119 23.22 -0.07 -14.01
CA GLY A 119 22.87 -1.22 -13.19
C GLY A 119 21.47 -1.18 -12.56
N GLU A 120 20.70 -0.10 -12.74
CA GLU A 120 19.29 -0.04 -12.35
C GLU A 120 18.45 -1.01 -13.20
N PRO A 121 17.39 -1.66 -12.66
CA PRO A 121 16.56 -2.53 -13.48
C PRO A 121 15.75 -1.75 -14.51
N VAL A 122 15.90 -2.10 -15.78
CA VAL A 122 15.07 -1.60 -16.88
C VAL A 122 13.78 -2.42 -16.95
N GLY A 123 12.68 -1.69 -17.05
CA GLY A 123 11.35 -2.26 -17.15
C GLY A 123 10.88 -2.51 -18.60
N LYS A 124 9.92 -3.41 -18.76
CA LYS A 124 9.12 -3.60 -19.98
C LYS A 124 7.64 -3.83 -19.65
N PRO A 125 6.72 -3.45 -20.55
CA PRO A 125 5.29 -3.63 -20.32
C PRO A 125 4.89 -5.10 -20.34
N VAL A 126 3.73 -5.39 -19.75
CA VAL A 126 3.07 -6.68 -19.90
C VAL A 126 2.35 -6.70 -21.24
N THR A 127 2.53 -7.76 -22.05
CA THR A 127 1.99 -7.80 -23.43
C THR A 127 0.46 -7.80 -23.52
N GLN A 128 -0.21 -8.41 -22.55
CA GLN A 128 -1.68 -8.47 -22.45
C GLN A 128 -2.02 -8.40 -20.97
N PRO A 129 -1.99 -7.19 -20.37
CA PRO A 129 -2.26 -7.03 -18.95
C PRO A 129 -3.74 -7.32 -18.66
N GLU A 130 -4.00 -7.99 -17.55
CA GLU A 130 -5.34 -8.15 -17.00
C GLU A 130 -5.27 -7.71 -15.55
N VAL A 131 -5.62 -6.45 -15.31
CA VAL A 131 -5.62 -5.80 -14.00
C VAL A 131 -7.03 -5.83 -13.44
N VAL A 132 -7.16 -6.30 -12.20
CA VAL A 132 -8.48 -6.57 -11.64
C VAL A 132 -8.63 -5.95 -10.27
N CYS A 133 -9.64 -5.10 -10.12
CA CYS A 133 -9.91 -4.33 -8.90
C CYS A 133 -11.04 -5.00 -8.12
N LEU A 134 -10.77 -5.47 -6.90
CA LEU A 134 -11.74 -6.09 -6.02
C LEU A 134 -12.16 -5.07 -4.96
N ALA A 135 -13.46 -4.77 -4.91
CA ALA A 135 -14.06 -3.92 -3.90
C ALA A 135 -14.56 -4.76 -2.72
N ASN A 136 -14.67 -4.15 -1.54
CA ASN A 136 -15.31 -4.75 -0.37
C ASN A 136 -16.85 -4.82 -0.48
N SER A 137 -17.44 -4.14 -1.48
CA SER A 137 -18.86 -4.07 -1.75
C SER A 137 -19.18 -4.68 -3.12
N GLU A 138 -20.26 -5.46 -3.18
CA GLU A 138 -20.69 -6.15 -4.40
C GLU A 138 -21.34 -5.24 -5.44
N GLN A 139 -21.79 -4.05 -5.04
CA GLN A 139 -22.63 -3.20 -5.89
C GLN A 139 -21.89 -2.03 -6.53
N GLN A 140 -20.60 -1.86 -6.23
CA GLN A 140 -19.81 -0.71 -6.68
C GLN A 140 -18.56 -1.16 -7.40
N ALA A 141 -18.15 -0.41 -8.42
CA ALA A 141 -16.88 -0.62 -9.12
C ALA A 141 -15.66 -0.58 -8.18
N GLY A 142 -15.81 0.11 -7.05
CA GLY A 142 -14.80 0.25 -6.01
C GLY A 142 -13.89 1.43 -6.24
N ASN A 143 -13.33 1.92 -5.13
CA ASN A 143 -12.51 3.13 -5.07
C ASN A 143 -11.34 3.10 -6.07
N VAL A 144 -10.68 1.95 -6.18
CA VAL A 144 -9.52 1.77 -7.05
C VAL A 144 -9.92 1.97 -8.52
N PHE A 145 -10.97 1.29 -9.00
CA PHE A 145 -11.36 1.36 -10.40
C PHE A 145 -11.90 2.74 -10.78
N GLU A 146 -12.66 3.39 -9.90
CA GLU A 146 -13.15 4.77 -10.12
C GLU A 146 -11.98 5.75 -10.34
N SER A 147 -10.90 5.61 -9.57
CA SER A 147 -9.71 6.47 -9.75
C SER A 147 -8.97 6.19 -11.06
N ILE A 148 -8.86 4.91 -11.46
CA ILE A 148 -8.28 4.54 -12.77
C ILE A 148 -9.16 5.07 -13.91
N TYR A 149 -10.48 4.92 -13.80
CA TYR A 149 -11.45 5.42 -14.78
C TYR A 149 -11.27 6.92 -14.99
N TYR A 150 -11.17 7.71 -13.92
CA TYR A 150 -10.93 9.16 -14.04
C TYR A 150 -9.67 9.47 -14.86
N ASN A 151 -8.55 8.79 -14.55
CA ASN A 151 -7.28 9.03 -15.24
C ASN A 151 -7.33 8.64 -16.72
N CYS A 152 -8.03 7.56 -17.06
CA CYS A 152 -8.18 7.12 -18.45
C CYS A 152 -9.24 7.92 -19.23
N ASP A 153 -10.24 8.49 -18.56
CA ASP A 153 -11.29 9.26 -19.24
C ASP A 153 -10.97 10.75 -19.33
N SER A 154 -10.48 11.34 -18.24
CA SER A 154 -10.33 12.80 -18.11
C SER A 154 -8.94 13.23 -17.66
N GLY A 155 -8.14 12.33 -17.08
CA GLY A 155 -6.76 12.62 -16.66
C GLY A 155 -5.74 12.44 -17.79
N PRO A 156 -4.44 12.42 -17.46
CA PRO A 156 -3.36 12.39 -18.45
C PRO A 156 -3.46 11.20 -19.41
N LEU A 157 -3.85 10.03 -18.92
CA LEU A 157 -3.94 8.82 -19.75
C LEU A 157 -5.08 8.87 -20.77
N SER A 158 -5.96 9.88 -20.74
CA SER A 158 -7.06 10.04 -21.70
C SER A 158 -6.60 10.23 -23.15
N ASP A 159 -5.37 10.68 -23.39
CA ASP A 159 -4.76 10.79 -24.72
C ASP A 159 -4.72 9.44 -25.45
N TRP A 160 -4.62 8.33 -24.70
CA TRP A 160 -4.63 6.98 -25.26
C TRP A 160 -5.97 6.57 -25.90
N LYS A 161 -7.06 7.31 -25.65
CA LYS A 161 -8.32 7.13 -26.38
C LYS A 161 -8.13 7.33 -27.88
N GLY A 162 -7.26 8.26 -28.29
CA GLY A 162 -6.88 8.46 -29.69
C GLY A 162 -6.12 7.28 -30.31
N MET A 163 -5.57 6.40 -29.48
CA MET A 163 -4.81 5.22 -29.88
C MET A 163 -5.59 3.91 -29.72
N GLY A 164 -6.90 3.97 -29.44
CA GLY A 164 -7.77 2.79 -29.34
C GLY A 164 -8.07 2.32 -27.92
N MET A 165 -7.75 3.11 -26.88
CA MET A 165 -8.27 2.86 -25.54
C MET A 165 -9.79 3.05 -25.50
N ASP A 166 -10.53 2.06 -25.01
CA ASP A 166 -11.99 2.13 -24.79
C ASP A 166 -12.26 2.19 -23.28
N VAL A 167 -12.83 3.29 -22.83
CA VAL A 167 -12.99 3.60 -21.40
C VAL A 167 -14.47 3.47 -21.04
N GLY A 168 -14.80 2.38 -20.34
CA GLY A 168 -16.14 2.12 -19.84
C GLY A 168 -16.20 2.02 -18.33
N THR A 169 -17.38 2.27 -17.76
CA THR A 169 -17.62 2.17 -16.31
C THR A 169 -17.55 0.74 -15.76
N THR A 170 -17.53 -0.26 -16.64
CA THR A 170 -17.44 -1.69 -16.27
C THR A 170 -16.14 -2.34 -16.69
N ARG A 171 -15.33 -1.68 -17.53
CA ARG A 171 -14.00 -2.11 -17.97
C ARG A 171 -13.33 -1.02 -18.79
N ILE A 172 -12.00 -1.05 -18.83
CA ILE A 172 -11.17 -0.24 -19.71
C ILE A 172 -10.36 -1.20 -20.58
N MET A 173 -10.54 -1.14 -21.89
CA MET A 173 -9.74 -1.90 -22.85
C MET A 173 -8.52 -1.07 -23.24
N LEU A 174 -7.33 -1.67 -23.18
CA LEU A 174 -6.09 -0.96 -23.46
C LEU A 174 -5.76 -0.94 -24.96
N PRO A 175 -5.09 0.12 -25.46
CA PRO A 175 -4.73 0.33 -26.88
C PRO A 175 -4.06 -0.87 -27.56
N GLU A 176 -3.13 -1.53 -26.86
CA GLU A 176 -2.33 -2.65 -27.40
C GLU A 176 -2.87 -4.03 -26.96
N GLY A 177 -4.09 -4.05 -26.44
CA GLY A 177 -4.73 -5.21 -25.83
C GLY A 177 -4.47 -5.31 -24.32
N GLY A 178 -5.26 -6.15 -23.67
CA GLY A 178 -5.39 -6.16 -22.22
C GLY A 178 -6.60 -5.37 -21.72
N ILE A 179 -6.82 -5.44 -20.41
CA ILE A 179 -8.03 -4.93 -19.76
C ILE A 179 -7.76 -4.55 -18.31
N ILE A 180 -8.38 -3.47 -17.86
CA ILE A 180 -8.55 -3.12 -16.45
C ILE A 180 -10.04 -3.19 -16.13
N MET A 181 -10.44 -3.91 -15.08
CA MET A 181 -11.86 -4.05 -14.73
C MET A 181 -12.09 -4.16 -13.22
N PRO A 182 -13.25 -3.67 -12.72
CA PRO A 182 -13.70 -4.00 -11.39
C PRO A 182 -14.30 -5.42 -11.36
N ILE A 183 -14.16 -6.12 -10.23
CA ILE A 183 -14.94 -7.33 -9.94
C ILE A 183 -16.00 -6.97 -8.92
N THR A 184 -17.25 -6.95 -9.38
CA THR A 184 -18.41 -6.67 -8.55
C THR A 184 -19.25 -7.92 -8.25
N SER A 185 -19.15 -9.02 -9.03
CA SER A 185 -19.81 -10.27 -8.65
C SER A 185 -19.32 -11.57 -9.32
N GLY A 186 -19.29 -12.64 -8.52
CA GLY A 186 -19.26 -14.05 -8.92
C GLY A 186 -17.86 -14.65 -9.16
N ALA A 187 -17.39 -15.49 -8.24
CA ALA A 187 -16.13 -16.23 -8.43
C ALA A 187 -16.12 -17.07 -9.73
N SER A 188 -17.27 -17.58 -10.17
CA SER A 188 -17.42 -18.34 -11.41
C SER A 188 -17.13 -17.52 -12.67
N SER A 189 -17.44 -16.22 -12.68
CA SER A 189 -17.16 -15.34 -13.84
C SER A 189 -15.68 -15.00 -13.98
N GLN A 190 -14.90 -15.25 -12.92
CA GLN A 190 -13.47 -14.98 -12.88
C GLN A 190 -12.63 -16.24 -13.12
N ASP A 191 -13.22 -17.43 -13.00
CA ASP A 191 -12.45 -18.65 -13.24
C ASP A 191 -12.00 -18.73 -14.71
N GLY A 192 -10.82 -19.30 -14.93
CA GLY A 192 -10.22 -19.39 -16.27
C GLY A 192 -9.47 -18.15 -16.75
N LYS A 193 -9.60 -16.99 -16.10
CA LYS A 193 -8.92 -15.74 -16.52
C LYS A 193 -7.40 -15.76 -16.32
N LEU A 194 -6.70 -14.83 -16.99
CA LEU A 194 -5.23 -14.74 -17.06
C LEU A 194 -4.69 -13.51 -16.33
N THR A 195 -5.28 -13.21 -15.17
CA THR A 195 -4.96 -12.08 -14.30
C THR A 195 -3.46 -11.89 -14.09
N THR A 196 -2.97 -10.66 -14.31
CA THR A 196 -1.56 -10.29 -14.14
C THR A 196 -1.32 -9.45 -12.89
N CYS A 197 -2.34 -8.68 -12.47
CA CYS A 197 -2.33 -7.90 -11.24
C CYS A 197 -3.72 -7.92 -10.60
N GLY A 198 -3.81 -8.27 -9.32
CA GLY A 198 -5.04 -8.18 -8.54
C GLY A 198 -4.92 -7.14 -7.44
N LEU A 199 -5.90 -6.25 -7.32
CA LEU A 199 -5.92 -5.15 -6.36
C LEU A 199 -7.14 -5.31 -5.46
N ALA A 200 -6.96 -5.79 -4.23
CA ALA A 200 -8.05 -5.91 -3.26
C ALA A 200 -8.03 -4.75 -2.28
N ASP A 201 -9.09 -3.96 -2.31
CA ASP A 201 -9.21 -2.74 -1.52
C ASP A 201 -10.02 -2.96 -0.25
N GLU A 202 -9.55 -2.36 0.85
CA GLU A 202 -10.19 -2.43 2.17
C GLU A 202 -10.37 -3.88 2.66
N THR A 203 -9.30 -4.70 2.60
CA THR A 203 -9.39 -6.14 2.90
C THR A 203 -9.75 -6.48 4.35
N HIS A 204 -9.61 -5.54 5.28
CA HIS A 204 -10.15 -5.62 6.64
C HIS A 204 -11.67 -5.69 6.72
N LEU A 205 -12.40 -5.19 5.72
CA LEU A 205 -13.85 -5.26 5.65
C LEU A 205 -14.35 -6.49 4.87
N MET A 206 -13.45 -7.22 4.22
CA MET A 206 -13.80 -8.39 3.41
C MET A 206 -13.95 -9.66 4.28
N VAL A 207 -15.02 -9.72 5.06
CA VAL A 207 -15.34 -10.85 5.96
C VAL A 207 -16.27 -11.89 5.31
N GLN A 208 -17.05 -11.47 4.31
CA GLN A 208 -18.12 -12.31 3.76
C GLN A 208 -17.56 -13.48 2.93
N PRO A 209 -18.12 -14.70 3.04
CA PRO A 209 -17.65 -15.87 2.28
C PRO A 209 -17.56 -15.67 0.77
N LYS A 210 -18.45 -14.85 0.20
CA LYS A 210 -18.47 -14.56 -1.23
C LYS A 210 -17.26 -13.73 -1.68
N LEU A 211 -16.88 -12.70 -0.91
CA LEU A 211 -15.67 -11.90 -1.16
C LEU A 211 -14.41 -12.76 -1.05
N TRP A 212 -14.36 -13.62 -0.02
CA TRP A 212 -13.32 -14.65 0.13
C TRP A 212 -13.18 -15.55 -1.10
N ASN A 213 -14.30 -16.01 -1.65
CA ASN A 213 -14.29 -16.87 -2.84
C ASN A 213 -13.77 -16.13 -4.08
N VAL A 214 -14.13 -14.86 -4.26
CA VAL A 214 -13.61 -14.02 -5.34
C VAL A 214 -12.11 -13.81 -5.19
N TYR A 215 -11.65 -13.38 -4.00
CA TYR A 215 -10.23 -13.16 -3.71
C TYR A 215 -9.40 -14.42 -3.98
N LYS A 216 -9.84 -15.59 -3.46
CA LYS A 216 -9.16 -16.87 -3.71
C LYS A 216 -9.13 -17.24 -5.18
N THR A 217 -10.14 -16.87 -5.96
CA THR A 217 -10.19 -17.14 -7.39
C THR A 217 -9.19 -16.29 -8.17
N VAL A 218 -9.11 -14.99 -7.87
CA VAL A 218 -8.10 -14.10 -8.44
C VAL A 218 -6.69 -14.58 -8.08
N ALA A 219 -6.46 -14.96 -6.83
CA ALA A 219 -5.18 -15.53 -6.40
C ALA A 219 -4.77 -16.79 -7.19
N ARG A 220 -5.74 -17.66 -7.54
CA ARG A 220 -5.48 -18.83 -8.40
C ARG A 220 -5.15 -18.43 -9.84
N ASN A 221 -5.82 -17.43 -10.39
CA ASN A 221 -5.56 -16.93 -11.75
C ASN A 221 -4.17 -16.32 -11.90
N LEU A 222 -3.75 -15.50 -10.93
CA LEU A 222 -2.37 -14.96 -10.86
C LEU A 222 -1.34 -16.09 -10.98
N GLY A 223 -1.56 -17.21 -10.29
CA GLY A 223 -0.70 -18.40 -10.35
C GLY A 223 -0.49 -18.97 -11.77
N LYS A 224 -1.44 -18.81 -12.69
CA LYS A 224 -1.34 -19.31 -14.08
C LYS A 224 -0.30 -18.55 -14.90
N ARG A 225 -0.05 -17.28 -14.56
CA ARG A 225 0.85 -16.37 -15.28
C ARG A 225 2.08 -15.97 -14.46
N ALA A 226 2.17 -16.37 -13.20
CA ALA A 226 3.27 -16.01 -12.29
C ALA A 226 4.67 -16.29 -12.87
N GLY A 227 4.86 -17.42 -13.56
CA GLY A 227 6.16 -17.80 -14.12
C GLY A 227 6.59 -17.00 -15.36
N THR A 228 5.63 -16.48 -16.12
CA THR A 228 5.87 -15.80 -17.41
C THR A 228 5.69 -14.29 -17.34
N ALA A 229 4.79 -13.83 -16.48
CA ALA A 229 4.35 -12.44 -16.40
C ALA A 229 4.47 -11.87 -14.98
N GLY A 230 5.22 -12.49 -14.07
CA GLY A 230 5.61 -11.90 -12.77
C GLY A 230 4.46 -11.21 -12.01
N THR A 231 3.44 -11.97 -11.65
CA THR A 231 2.16 -11.48 -11.14
C THR A 231 2.14 -11.28 -9.61
N PHE A 232 1.33 -10.35 -9.11
CA PHE A 232 1.05 -10.25 -7.67
C PHE A 232 -0.40 -9.88 -7.37
N MET A 233 -0.81 -10.17 -6.13
CA MET A 233 -1.99 -9.61 -5.48
C MET A 233 -1.55 -8.52 -4.52
N MET A 234 -2.11 -7.32 -4.62
CA MET A 234 -1.92 -6.23 -3.65
C MET A 234 -3.19 -6.04 -2.84
N GLU A 235 -3.01 -5.91 -1.54
CA GLU A 235 -4.05 -5.56 -0.59
C GLU A 235 -3.78 -4.18 -0.03
N THR A 236 -4.82 -3.34 0.02
CA THR A 236 -4.83 -2.10 0.77
C THR A 236 -5.76 -2.26 1.95
N SER A 237 -5.29 -1.88 3.14
CA SER A 237 -6.10 -2.07 4.34
C SER A 237 -5.79 -1.02 5.41
N THR A 238 -6.80 -0.72 6.22
CA THR A 238 -6.60 -0.28 7.60
C THR A 238 -6.53 -1.52 8.49
N MET A 239 -6.14 -1.42 9.75
CA MET A 239 -6.04 -2.61 10.61
C MET A 239 -7.40 -3.30 10.75
N TYR A 240 -7.40 -4.63 10.80
CA TYR A 240 -8.61 -5.42 10.94
C TYR A 240 -9.07 -5.49 12.39
N ARG A 241 -10.31 -5.93 12.62
CA ARG A 241 -10.75 -6.30 13.97
C ARG A 241 -10.52 -7.80 14.19
N PRO A 242 -9.78 -8.20 15.23
CA PRO A 242 -9.50 -9.60 15.51
C PRO A 242 -10.76 -10.46 15.65
N GLY A 243 -10.72 -11.66 15.07
CA GLY A 243 -11.80 -12.66 15.15
C GLY A 243 -12.94 -12.47 14.16
N GLU A 244 -12.94 -11.41 13.35
CA GLU A 244 -13.97 -11.22 12.30
C GLU A 244 -13.73 -12.12 11.07
N GLY A 245 -12.53 -12.67 10.90
CA GLY A 245 -12.20 -13.57 9.79
C GLY A 245 -12.05 -12.83 8.46
N SER A 246 -11.56 -11.58 8.50
CA SER A 246 -11.30 -10.77 7.30
C SER A 246 -10.13 -11.31 6.48
N ILE A 247 -10.06 -10.94 5.20
CA ILE A 247 -8.90 -11.26 4.36
C ILE A 247 -7.62 -10.64 4.94
N ALA A 248 -7.69 -9.40 5.44
CA ALA A 248 -6.55 -8.75 6.07
C ALA A 248 -6.03 -9.52 7.29
N GLU A 249 -6.91 -10.07 8.13
CA GLU A 249 -6.52 -10.89 9.29
C GLU A 249 -5.70 -12.11 8.87
N ALA A 250 -6.11 -12.79 7.80
CA ALA A 250 -5.37 -13.94 7.28
C ALA A 250 -4.03 -13.56 6.65
N SER A 251 -3.98 -12.43 5.93
CA SER A 251 -2.74 -11.93 5.32
C SER A 251 -1.75 -11.43 6.37
N TYR A 252 -2.23 -10.77 7.43
CA TYR A 252 -1.44 -10.40 8.60
C TYR A 252 -0.84 -11.65 9.25
N LYS A 253 -1.67 -12.65 9.57
CA LYS A 253 -1.18 -13.92 10.13
C LYS A 253 -0.13 -14.58 9.22
N TYR A 254 -0.37 -14.61 7.91
CA TYR A 254 0.57 -15.17 6.94
C TYR A 254 1.92 -14.45 6.94
N ALA A 255 1.94 -13.12 7.01
CA ALA A 255 3.17 -12.35 7.11
C ALA A 255 3.97 -12.71 8.37
N TRP A 256 3.31 -12.77 9.53
CA TRP A 256 3.98 -13.15 10.78
C TRP A 256 4.43 -14.62 10.83
N ASP A 257 3.68 -15.53 10.20
CA ASP A 257 4.12 -16.92 10.02
C ASP A 257 5.38 -17.02 9.12
N VAL A 258 5.49 -16.15 8.11
CA VAL A 258 6.70 -16.02 7.28
C VAL A 258 7.86 -15.47 8.11
N ALA A 259 7.66 -14.37 8.85
CA ALA A 259 8.68 -13.76 9.69
C ALA A 259 9.23 -14.73 10.74
N ALA A 260 8.35 -15.53 11.35
CA ALA A 260 8.72 -16.55 12.33
C ALA A 260 9.29 -17.84 11.72
N GLY A 261 9.45 -17.91 10.39
CA GLY A 261 10.01 -19.08 9.71
C GLY A 261 9.11 -20.33 9.72
N ARG A 262 7.83 -20.19 10.06
CA ARG A 262 6.84 -21.27 9.98
C ARG A 262 6.48 -21.61 8.53
N ILE A 263 6.57 -20.64 7.63
CA ILE A 263 6.36 -20.82 6.19
C ILE A 263 7.72 -20.77 5.48
N LYS A 264 8.27 -21.95 5.18
CA LYS A 264 9.61 -22.08 4.57
C LYS A 264 9.61 -22.10 3.04
N HIS A 265 8.50 -22.53 2.43
CA HIS A 265 8.38 -22.67 0.99
C HIS A 265 7.49 -21.58 0.41
N ARG A 266 7.98 -20.85 -0.60
CA ARG A 266 7.22 -19.84 -1.37
C ARG A 266 6.62 -18.71 -0.50
N ALA A 267 7.39 -18.24 0.49
CA ALA A 267 7.10 -17.06 1.33
C ALA A 267 7.15 -15.74 0.54
N GLY A 268 6.24 -15.56 -0.43
CA GLY A 268 6.24 -14.44 -1.37
C GLY A 268 5.43 -13.22 -0.94
N ILE A 269 5.34 -12.90 0.35
CA ILE A 269 4.63 -11.70 0.83
C ILE A 269 5.61 -10.57 1.16
N TYR A 270 5.23 -9.34 0.78
CA TYR A 270 5.78 -8.11 1.33
C TYR A 270 4.67 -7.39 2.08
N PHE A 271 4.83 -7.28 3.39
CA PHE A 271 3.88 -6.69 4.31
C PHE A 271 4.50 -5.43 4.90
N ASP A 272 3.76 -4.33 4.83
CA ASP A 272 4.22 -3.01 5.25
C ASP A 272 3.09 -2.31 6.02
N HIS A 273 3.35 -2.05 7.30
CA HIS A 273 2.34 -1.63 8.24
C HIS A 273 2.84 -0.53 9.17
N VAL A 274 2.29 0.68 9.02
CA VAL A 274 2.59 1.83 9.89
C VAL A 274 1.45 2.02 10.87
N TYR A 275 1.76 2.20 12.15
CA TYR A 275 0.78 2.31 13.23
C TYR A 275 1.26 3.25 14.34
N ALA A 276 0.43 3.45 15.36
CA ALA A 276 0.85 4.01 16.63
C ALA A 276 0.19 3.25 17.78
N THR A 277 0.81 3.31 18.96
CA THR A 277 0.27 2.70 20.18
C THR A 277 -0.08 3.81 21.16
N LEU A 278 -1.30 3.74 21.72
CA LEU A 278 -1.76 4.62 22.78
C LEU A 278 -2.71 3.82 23.67
N ASP A 279 -2.41 3.81 24.97
CA ASP A 279 -3.26 3.16 25.96
C ASP A 279 -4.62 3.85 26.04
N VAL A 280 -5.69 3.09 26.27
CA VAL A 280 -7.07 3.62 26.30
C VAL A 280 -7.24 4.65 27.42
N GLU A 281 -6.53 4.48 28.53
CA GLU A 281 -6.51 5.41 29.66
C GLU A 281 -5.95 6.79 29.27
N ASP A 282 -5.13 6.86 28.24
CA ASP A 282 -4.52 8.08 27.72
C ASP A 282 -5.34 8.76 26.62
N PHE A 283 -6.50 8.20 26.22
CA PHE A 283 -7.32 8.76 25.14
C PHE A 283 -7.84 10.17 25.43
N SER A 284 -8.07 10.51 26.70
CA SER A 284 -8.47 11.86 27.09
C SER A 284 -7.33 12.88 27.07
N ASP A 285 -6.08 12.43 26.96
CA ASP A 285 -4.92 13.32 26.84
C ASP A 285 -4.71 13.69 25.37
N GLU A 286 -5.22 14.86 25.00
CA GLU A 286 -5.18 15.36 23.63
C GLU A 286 -3.76 15.46 23.06
N LYS A 287 -2.75 15.74 23.90
CA LYS A 287 -1.36 15.82 23.45
C LYS A 287 -0.82 14.45 23.09
N LYS A 288 -1.09 13.44 23.91
CA LYS A 288 -0.68 12.05 23.62
C LYS A 288 -1.42 11.50 22.40
N MET A 289 -2.72 11.77 22.29
CA MET A 289 -3.51 11.39 21.11
C MET A 289 -2.96 12.02 19.83
N THR A 290 -2.73 13.33 19.84
CA THR A 290 -2.15 14.06 18.71
C THR A 290 -0.81 13.46 18.31
N LYS A 291 0.06 13.16 19.29
CA LYS A 291 1.37 12.56 19.02
C LYS A 291 1.27 11.17 18.40
N ALA A 292 0.35 10.35 18.88
CA ALA A 292 0.09 9.03 18.30
C ALA A 292 -0.43 9.14 16.86
N LEU A 293 -1.32 10.10 16.59
CA LEU A 293 -1.80 10.37 15.22
C LEU A 293 -0.68 10.89 14.31
N GLU A 294 0.22 11.75 14.83
CA GLU A 294 1.39 12.20 14.07
C GLU A 294 2.28 11.05 13.61
N ILE A 295 2.46 10.02 14.46
CA ILE A 295 3.22 8.81 14.10
C ILE A 295 2.43 7.95 13.10
N ALA A 296 1.15 7.67 13.36
CA ALA A 296 0.34 6.79 12.52
C ALA A 296 0.11 7.36 11.10
N TYR A 297 0.03 8.70 10.99
CA TYR A 297 -0.15 9.38 9.73
C TYR A 297 1.16 9.81 9.05
N GLY A 298 2.20 10.05 9.84
CA GLY A 298 3.52 10.46 9.37
C GLY A 298 3.45 11.63 8.39
N GLN A 299 4.17 11.48 7.27
CA GLN A 299 4.34 12.54 6.28
C GLN A 299 3.08 12.88 5.48
N SER A 300 2.01 12.08 5.59
CA SER A 300 0.71 12.50 5.04
C SER A 300 0.14 13.73 5.78
N LEU A 301 0.56 13.97 7.03
CA LEU A 301 0.16 15.16 7.78
C LEU A 301 0.91 16.40 7.33
N LYS A 302 0.17 17.49 7.17
CA LYS A 302 0.75 18.79 6.88
C LYS A 302 1.48 19.36 8.11
N SER A 303 2.75 19.69 7.95
CA SER A 303 3.51 20.38 9.01
C SER A 303 3.06 21.84 9.15
N PRO A 304 2.96 22.37 10.38
CA PRO A 304 2.58 23.76 10.63
C PRO A 304 3.69 24.76 10.26
N ASP A 305 4.95 24.34 10.21
CA ASP A 305 6.11 25.18 9.97
C ASP A 305 6.74 24.99 8.57
N GLY A 306 6.17 24.11 7.74
CA GLY A 306 6.66 23.83 6.38
C GLY A 306 7.97 23.02 6.34
N LYS A 307 8.27 22.25 7.39
CA LYS A 307 9.41 21.33 7.43
C LYS A 307 8.97 19.87 7.47
N ASP A 308 9.91 18.98 7.22
CA ASP A 308 9.71 17.55 7.47
C ASP A 308 10.07 17.25 8.92
N HIS A 309 9.30 16.42 9.62
CA HIS A 309 9.52 16.10 11.03
C HIS A 309 9.80 14.63 11.23
N ILE A 310 10.61 14.34 12.25
CA ILE A 310 10.71 13.00 12.85
C ILE A 310 10.30 13.04 14.31
N ILE A 311 9.83 11.91 14.81
CA ILE A 311 9.46 11.71 16.21
C ILE A 311 10.43 10.68 16.79
N LEU A 312 11.26 11.14 17.74
CA LEU A 312 12.20 10.28 18.43
C LEU A 312 11.48 9.34 19.41
N LYS A 313 12.18 8.29 19.86
CA LYS A 313 11.62 7.29 20.77
C LYS A 313 11.14 7.84 22.11
N ASP A 314 11.68 8.97 22.55
CA ASP A 314 11.25 9.68 23.77
C ASP A 314 10.07 10.62 23.53
N GLY A 315 9.52 10.65 22.31
CA GLY A 315 8.42 11.50 21.88
C GLY A 315 8.86 12.88 21.40
N THR A 316 10.16 13.19 21.42
CA THR A 316 10.66 14.49 20.96
C THR A 316 10.38 14.66 19.46
N ASP A 317 9.74 15.77 19.12
CA ASP A 317 9.55 16.22 17.76
C ASP A 317 10.78 16.99 17.27
N VAL A 318 11.37 16.54 16.16
CA VAL A 318 12.57 17.14 15.57
C VAL A 318 12.29 17.55 14.13
N PRO A 319 12.34 18.85 13.80
CA PRO A 319 12.27 19.30 12.42
C PRO A 319 13.57 19.00 11.68
N ILE A 320 13.43 18.58 10.43
CA ILE A 320 14.48 18.28 9.47
C ILE A 320 14.53 19.41 8.45
N GLU A 321 15.70 20.01 8.29
CA GLU A 321 15.92 21.10 7.34
C GLU A 321 15.91 20.58 5.91
N ASN A 322 14.96 21.06 5.11
CA ASN A 322 14.74 20.64 3.72
C ASN A 322 16.00 20.67 2.84
N LYS A 323 16.92 21.60 3.12
CA LYS A 323 18.15 21.78 2.31
C LYS A 323 19.24 20.77 2.65
N THR A 324 19.36 20.39 3.92
CA THR A 324 20.45 19.54 4.40
C THR A 324 20.01 18.10 4.61
N GLY A 325 18.70 17.85 4.74
CA GLY A 325 18.16 16.56 5.16
C GLY A 325 18.50 16.22 6.62
N LEU A 326 18.92 17.21 7.41
CA LEU A 326 19.33 17.05 8.80
C LEU A 326 18.61 18.04 9.71
N SER A 327 18.52 17.71 11.00
CA SER A 327 18.11 18.63 12.05
C SER A 327 19.00 19.88 12.09
N ALA A 328 18.51 20.96 12.70
CA ALA A 328 19.24 22.24 12.77
C ALA A 328 20.63 22.13 13.46
N ASP A 329 20.79 21.18 14.38
CA ASP A 329 22.05 20.86 15.06
C ASP A 329 22.89 19.79 14.33
N GLY A 330 22.43 19.29 13.18
CA GLY A 330 23.10 18.30 12.35
C GLY A 330 23.11 16.88 12.91
N ARG A 331 22.31 16.58 13.94
CA ARG A 331 22.37 15.29 14.65
C ARG A 331 21.45 14.21 14.11
N TYR A 332 20.31 14.59 13.54
CA TYR A 332 19.27 13.65 13.14
C TYR A 332 18.87 13.83 11.68
N SER A 333 18.47 12.75 11.04
CA SER A 333 17.95 12.63 9.69
C SER A 333 16.57 11.95 9.71
N LEU A 334 15.92 11.85 8.55
CA LEU A 334 14.63 11.15 8.40
C LEU A 334 14.67 9.65 8.80
N THR A 335 15.85 9.08 9.03
CA THR A 335 16.03 7.67 9.40
C THR A 335 16.24 7.43 10.89
N ASP A 336 16.34 8.49 11.70
CA ASP A 336 16.68 8.40 13.13
C ASP A 336 15.46 8.32 14.07
N GLY A 337 14.24 8.41 13.53
CA GLY A 337 12.99 8.36 14.30
C GLY A 337 11.81 7.87 13.46
N GLU A 338 10.61 7.89 14.05
CA GLU A 338 9.37 7.69 13.30
C GLU A 338 9.13 8.91 12.41
N LEU A 339 8.53 8.71 11.23
CA LEU A 339 8.14 9.82 10.38
C LEU A 339 6.99 10.60 11.04
N GLY A 340 7.14 11.92 11.11
CA GLY A 340 6.10 12.86 11.55
C GLY A 340 5.55 13.71 10.40
N PRO A 341 4.87 14.82 10.71
CA PRO A 341 4.32 15.73 9.71
C PRO A 341 5.36 16.23 8.69
N SER A 342 4.92 16.44 7.45
CA SER A 342 5.76 16.88 6.34
C SER A 342 5.29 18.21 5.74
N LYS A 343 6.24 18.94 5.16
CA LYS A 343 5.97 20.15 4.38
C LYS A 343 5.06 19.88 3.18
N ASP A 344 5.14 18.67 2.62
CA ASP A 344 4.37 18.22 1.46
C ASP A 344 3.12 17.43 1.90
N GLY A 345 2.90 17.33 3.21
CA GLY A 345 1.70 16.73 3.79
C GLY A 345 0.45 17.52 3.44
N TRP A 346 -0.65 16.81 3.28
CA TRP A 346 -1.90 17.33 2.74
C TRP A 346 -3.09 17.14 3.69
N LEU A 347 -2.95 16.32 4.72
CA LEU A 347 -3.99 16.02 5.70
C LEU A 347 -3.81 16.86 6.98
N THR A 348 -4.92 17.34 7.55
CA THR A 348 -4.97 17.88 8.92
C THR A 348 -5.71 16.90 9.83
N LEU A 349 -5.43 16.96 11.14
CA LEU A 349 -5.99 16.01 12.11
C LEU A 349 -7.39 16.34 12.60
N ASP A 350 -7.94 17.52 12.24
CA ASP A 350 -9.21 18.02 12.78
C ASP A 350 -10.34 16.99 12.61
N GLY A 351 -10.50 16.45 11.39
CA GLY A 351 -11.55 15.48 11.09
C GLY A 351 -11.37 14.12 11.77
N GLN A 352 -10.13 13.72 12.09
CA GLN A 352 -9.82 12.50 12.83
C GLN A 352 -10.12 12.70 14.31
N LEU A 353 -9.66 13.80 14.90
CA LEU A 353 -9.90 14.15 16.30
C LEU A 353 -11.39 14.31 16.58
N ASP A 354 -12.11 15.00 15.70
CA ASP A 354 -13.56 15.17 15.80
C ASP A 354 -14.30 13.83 15.85
N GLN A 355 -13.85 12.83 15.10
CA GLN A 355 -14.42 11.48 15.10
C GLN A 355 -14.04 10.69 16.35
N ILE A 356 -12.77 10.77 16.77
CA ILE A 356 -12.27 10.06 17.95
C ILE A 356 -12.99 10.51 19.22
N TYR A 357 -13.27 11.81 19.35
CA TYR A 357 -13.92 12.40 20.53
C TYR A 357 -15.45 12.44 20.46
N GLN A 358 -16.08 11.87 19.42
CA GLN A 358 -17.53 11.70 19.44
C GLN A 358 -17.93 10.75 20.60
N PRO A 359 -18.99 11.08 21.37
CA PRO A 359 -19.43 10.25 22.49
C PRO A 359 -19.87 8.82 22.11
N ASP A 360 -20.24 8.57 20.86
CA ASP A 360 -20.70 7.29 20.35
C ASP A 360 -19.59 6.48 19.64
N THR A 361 -18.36 7.01 19.56
CA THR A 361 -17.22 6.28 18.98
C THR A 361 -16.68 5.25 19.97
N ASP A 362 -16.60 3.99 19.53
CA ASP A 362 -15.92 2.93 20.27
C ASP A 362 -14.39 3.19 20.25
N PRO A 363 -13.71 3.30 21.42
CA PRO A 363 -12.26 3.43 21.47
C PRO A 363 -11.52 2.36 20.67
N ALA A 364 -12.05 1.13 20.62
CA ALA A 364 -11.45 0.05 19.82
C ALA A 364 -11.49 0.36 18.32
N ASP A 365 -12.53 1.02 17.83
CA ASP A 365 -12.61 1.48 16.44
C ASP A 365 -11.67 2.66 16.18
N SER A 366 -11.49 3.57 17.15
CA SER A 366 -10.51 4.65 17.03
C SER A 366 -9.07 4.14 16.91
N ILE A 367 -8.68 3.18 17.76
CA ILE A 367 -7.37 2.51 17.68
C ILE A 367 -7.19 1.89 16.29
N ARG A 368 -8.20 1.12 15.85
CA ARG A 368 -8.14 0.39 14.59
C ARG A 368 -8.06 1.30 13.38
N TYR A 369 -8.90 2.33 13.31
CA TYR A 369 -9.01 3.17 12.11
C TYR A 369 -7.98 4.29 12.05
N PHE A 370 -7.67 4.94 13.16
CA PHE A 370 -6.85 6.16 13.17
C PHE A 370 -5.43 5.91 13.67
N LEU A 371 -5.25 5.06 14.68
CA LEU A 371 -3.90 4.62 15.09
C LEU A 371 -3.40 3.43 14.27
N ASN A 372 -4.26 2.89 13.40
CA ASN A 372 -4.01 1.72 12.57
C ASN A 372 -3.53 0.50 13.38
N ASN A 373 -3.90 0.35 14.64
CA ASN A 373 -3.37 -0.72 15.49
C ASN A 373 -4.45 -1.77 15.82
N LEU A 374 -4.02 -2.96 16.26
CA LEU A 374 -4.94 -3.98 16.75
C LEU A 374 -5.57 -3.51 18.06
N SER A 375 -6.89 -3.65 18.18
CA SER A 375 -7.62 -3.40 19.40
C SER A 375 -8.32 -4.66 19.90
N SER A 376 -8.34 -4.84 21.23
CA SER A 376 -9.21 -5.82 21.87
C SER A 376 -10.62 -5.23 21.99
N VAL A 377 -11.65 -5.99 21.60
CA VAL A 377 -13.06 -5.59 21.73
C VAL A 377 -13.37 -5.26 23.19
N GLN A 378 -14.21 -4.25 23.47
CA GLN A 378 -14.88 -4.13 24.77
C GLN A 378 -15.67 -5.43 25.02
N ASN A 379 -15.13 -6.34 25.85
CA ASN A 379 -15.55 -7.73 26.20
C ASN A 379 -14.54 -8.84 25.85
N ALA A 380 -13.38 -8.53 25.27
CA ALA A 380 -12.28 -9.47 25.22
C ALA A 380 -11.54 -9.45 26.56
N TRP A 381 -11.52 -10.59 27.28
CA TRP A 381 -10.76 -10.79 28.52
C TRP A 381 -9.23 -10.77 28.33
N LEU A 382 -8.76 -10.37 27.15
CA LEU A 382 -7.36 -10.43 26.72
C LEU A 382 -6.91 -8.99 26.44
N ARG A 383 -5.87 -8.55 27.13
CA ARG A 383 -5.21 -7.26 26.88
C ARG A 383 -4.39 -7.35 25.59
N GLU A 384 -3.94 -6.22 25.05
CA GLU A 384 -3.06 -6.18 23.87
C GLU A 384 -1.83 -7.08 24.04
N SER A 385 -1.20 -7.04 25.22
CA SER A 385 -0.10 -7.94 25.56
C SER A 385 -0.52 -9.40 25.46
N ASP A 386 -1.72 -9.77 25.89
CA ASP A 386 -2.24 -11.13 25.80
C ASP A 386 -2.56 -11.54 24.35
N ILE A 387 -2.95 -10.60 23.47
CA ILE A 387 -3.17 -10.85 22.03
C ILE A 387 -1.84 -11.08 21.32
N GLN A 388 -0.87 -10.17 21.52
CA GLN A 388 0.47 -10.31 20.96
C GLN A 388 1.17 -11.57 21.50
N TRP A 389 1.04 -11.84 22.81
CA TRP A 389 1.53 -13.08 23.42
C TRP A 389 0.81 -14.31 22.86
N GLN A 390 -0.51 -14.34 22.64
CA GLN A 390 -1.15 -15.53 22.07
C GLN A 390 -0.77 -15.79 20.62
N ILE A 391 -0.54 -14.75 19.82
CA ILE A 391 0.04 -14.87 18.46
C ILE A 391 1.47 -15.47 18.54
N LEU A 392 2.22 -15.15 19.59
CA LEU A 392 3.58 -15.64 19.85
C LEU A 392 3.65 -16.97 20.65
N VAL A 393 2.63 -17.38 21.40
CA VAL A 393 2.64 -18.57 22.29
C VAL A 393 2.13 -19.82 21.59
N VAL A 394 1.31 -19.68 20.54
CA VAL A 394 1.08 -20.79 19.58
C VAL A 394 2.38 -21.19 18.86
N VAL A 395 3.47 -20.45 19.05
CA VAL A 395 4.81 -20.67 18.48
C VAL A 395 5.76 -21.40 19.43
N ALA A 396 5.38 -21.61 20.70
CA ALA A 396 6.28 -22.12 21.73
C ALA A 396 5.66 -23.24 22.57
N THR A 397 5.08 -24.27 21.93
CA THR A 397 4.91 -25.58 22.56
C THR A 397 5.52 -26.65 21.65
N PRO A 398 6.69 -27.23 21.98
CA PRO A 398 7.05 -28.53 21.48
C PRO A 398 6.18 -29.55 22.20
N GLU A 399 5.35 -30.28 21.46
CA GLU A 399 4.70 -31.49 21.98
C GLU A 399 5.80 -32.46 22.46
N VAL A 400 5.61 -32.97 23.68
CA VAL A 400 6.44 -34.00 24.34
C VAL A 400 6.13 -35.38 23.78
#